data_AF-A0A920GV54-F1
#
_entry.id   AF-A0A920GV54-F1
#
_cell.length_a   1.000
_cell.length_b   1.000
_cell.length_c   1.000
_cell.angle_alpha   90.00
_cell.angle_beta   90.00
_cell.angle_gamma   90.00
#
_symmetry.space_group_name_H-M   'P 1'
#
loop_
_entity.id
_entity.type
_entity.pdbx_description
1 polymer ?
#
loop_
_entity_poly.entity_id
_entity_poly.type
_entity_poly.pdbx_seq_one_letter_code
_entity_poly.pdbx_strand_id
1 'polypeptide(L)' 'MLLWRGGASVTGVITEKLHDVEVGHKNLTSLEVVSTMHERKSRMAELSDAIISLPGGVGTWEEFFEALAWNQLGIYSNL' A
#
# COMPACT_ATOMS: atom_id res chain seq x y z
N MET A 1 -10.90 -5.09 9.89
CA MET A 1 -11.90 -4.01 10.01
C MET A 1 -11.64 -3.22 11.29
N LEU A 2 -10.76 -2.22 11.22
CA LEU A 2 -10.49 -1.29 12.32
C LEU A 2 -11.02 0.10 11.91
N LEU A 3 -11.91 0.67 12.71
CA LEU A 3 -12.35 2.06 12.58
C LEU A 3 -11.23 2.95 13.10
N TRP A 4 -10.61 3.77 12.25
CA TRP A 4 -9.66 4.77 12.72
C TRP A 4 -10.43 5.94 13.33
N ARG A 5 -10.52 5.96 14.66
CA ARG A 5 -11.28 6.95 15.43
C ARG A 5 -10.53 8.27 15.68
N GLY A 6 -9.34 8.44 15.10
CA GLY A 6 -8.42 9.55 15.39
C GLY A 6 -8.52 10.77 14.47
N GLY A 7 -9.39 10.78 13.46
CA GLY A 7 -9.57 11.90 12.53
C GLY A 7 -8.48 12.07 11.47
N ALA A 8 -7.51 11.16 11.41
CA ALA A 8 -6.47 11.20 10.40
C ALA A 8 -6.93 10.53 9.08
N SER A 9 -6.29 10.91 7.97
CA SER A 9 -6.68 10.48 6.62
C SER A 9 -6.12 9.11 6.24
N VAL A 10 -6.95 8.24 5.69
CA VAL A 10 -6.53 6.91 5.19
C VAL A 10 -6.71 6.85 3.68
N THR A 11 -5.60 6.69 2.97
CA THR A 11 -5.57 6.43 1.52
C THR A 11 -5.36 4.94 1.28
N GLY A 12 -6.27 4.30 0.55
CA GLY A 12 -6.06 2.95 0.04
C GLY A 12 -5.56 2.96 -1.41
N VAL A 13 -4.73 1.99 -1.79
CA VAL A 13 -4.34 1.74 -3.18
C VAL A 13 -4.63 0.28 -3.51
N ILE A 14 -5.43 0.03 -4.54
CA ILE A 14 -5.89 -1.32 -4.91
C ILE A 14 -5.84 -1.50 -6.43
N THR A 15 -5.69 -2.74 -6.90
CA THR A 15 -5.84 -3.03 -8.33
C THR A 15 -7.30 -3.23 -8.70
N GLU A 16 -7.69 -2.98 -9.95
CA GLU A 16 -9.04 -3.26 -10.45
C GLU A 16 -9.45 -4.72 -10.15
N LYS A 17 -8.54 -5.67 -10.41
CA LYS A 17 -8.77 -7.10 -10.15
C LYS A 17 -9.07 -7.41 -8.68
N LEU A 18 -8.40 -6.74 -7.74
CA LEU A 18 -8.64 -6.96 -6.31
C LEU A 18 -9.86 -6.18 -5.82
N HIS A 19 -10.14 -5.00 -6.38
CA HIS A 19 -11.32 -4.21 -6.07
C HIS A 19 -12.62 -4.97 -6.36
N ASP A 20 -12.65 -5.75 -7.44
CA ASP A 20 -13.84 -6.52 -7.82
C ASP A 20 -14.05 -7.78 -6.96
N VAL A 21 -12.99 -8.25 -6.30
CA VAL A 21 -13.00 -9.46 -5.45
C VAL A 21 -13.15 -9.12 -3.97
N GLU A 22 -12.54 -8.04 -3.53
CA GLU A 22 -12.64 -7.56 -2.15
C GLU A 22 -13.84 -6.62 -2.02
N VAL A 23 -14.81 -7.01 -1.20
CA VAL A 23 -15.93 -6.12 -0.83
C VAL A 23 -15.34 -4.97 0.00
N GLY A 24 -15.00 -3.89 -0.71
CA GLY A 24 -14.00 -2.90 -0.31
C GLY A 24 -14.17 -2.26 1.05
N HIS A 25 -13.04 -1.88 1.64
CA HIS A 25 -12.99 -1.16 2.89
C HIS A 25 -13.65 0.23 2.74
N LYS A 26 -14.90 0.38 3.18
CA LYS A 26 -15.71 1.60 2.94
C LYS A 26 -15.34 2.82 3.80
N ASN A 27 -14.41 2.68 4.72
CA ASN A 27 -14.06 3.72 5.70
C ASN A 27 -12.69 4.33 5.40
N LEU A 28 -12.39 4.53 4.12
CA LEU A 28 -11.19 5.23 3.66
C LEU A 28 -11.53 6.70 3.40
N THR A 29 -10.54 7.57 3.57
CA THR A 29 -10.65 8.97 3.13
C THR A 29 -10.57 9.06 1.61
N SER A 30 -9.73 8.23 0.99
CA SER A 30 -9.63 8.08 -0.45
C SER A 30 -9.22 6.65 -0.83
N LEU A 31 -9.58 6.24 -2.03
CA LEU A 31 -9.20 4.97 -2.62
C LEU A 31 -8.72 5.21 -4.05
N GLU A 32 -7.45 4.90 -4.33
CA GLU A 32 -6.87 4.92 -5.66
C GLU A 32 -6.94 3.52 -6.27
N VAL A 33 -7.57 3.39 -7.44
CA VAL A 33 -7.66 2.14 -8.19
C VAL A 33 -6.68 2.20 -9.36
N VAL A 34 -5.83 1.18 -9.50
CA VAL A 34 -4.78 1.10 -10.53
C VAL A 34 -4.86 -0.20 -11.33
N SER A 35 -4.15 -0.27 -12.45
CA SER A 35 -4.31 -1.37 -13.40
C SER A 35 -3.48 -2.60 -13.02
N THR A 36 -2.31 -2.40 -12.38
CA THR A 36 -1.36 -3.49 -12.11
C THR A 36 -0.82 -3.51 -10.68
N MET A 37 -0.30 -4.67 -10.25
CA MET A 37 0.37 -4.80 -8.95
C MET A 37 1.64 -3.95 -8.85
N HIS A 38 2.37 -3.76 -9.96
CA HIS A 38 3.55 -2.91 -9.99
C HIS A 38 3.18 -1.44 -9.77
N GLU A 39 2.18 -0.94 -10.49
CA GLU A 39 1.65 0.41 -10.27
C GLU A 39 1.16 0.59 -8.83
N ARG A 40 0.47 -0.42 -8.28
CA ARG A 40 0.01 -0.38 -6.88
C ARG A 40 1.17 -0.20 -5.91
N LYS A 41 2.23 -1.03 -6.02
CA LYS A 41 3.38 -0.97 -5.12
C LYS A 41 4.18 0.32 -5.28
N SER A 42 4.44 0.75 -6.52
CA SER A 42 5.09 2.04 -6.79
C SER A 42 4.30 3.19 -6.20
N ARG A 43 2.98 3.22 -6.39
CA ARG A 43 2.13 4.28 -5.88
C ARG A 43 2.06 4.31 -4.35
N MET A 44 1.95 3.14 -3.71
CA MET A 44 2.02 3.04 -2.26
C MET A 44 3.32 3.63 -1.72
N ALA A 45 4.42 3.42 -2.41
CA ALA A 45 5.71 3.90 -1.96
C ALA A 45 5.97 5.39 -2.25
N GLU A 46 5.48 5.93 -3.37
CA GLU A 46 5.46 7.37 -3.63
C GLU A 46 4.70 8.16 -2.54
N LEU A 47 3.65 7.56 -1.98
CA LEU A 47 2.81 8.15 -0.94
C LEU A 47 3.38 7.97 0.47
N SER A 48 4.45 7.19 0.65
CA SER A 48 4.93 6.75 1.96
C SER A 48 6.31 7.29 2.29
N ASP A 49 6.44 7.94 3.44
CA ASP A 49 7.75 8.29 4.02
C ASP A 49 8.41 7.10 4.73
N ALA A 50 7.60 6.11 5.14
CA ALA A 50 8.05 4.93 5.85
C ALA A 50 7.12 3.74 5.58
N ILE A 51 7.67 2.54 5.72
CA ILE A 51 6.95 1.28 5.49
C ILE A 51 6.93 0.47 6.78
N ILE A 52 5.74 0.00 7.15
CA ILE A 52 5.51 -0.88 8.29
C ILE A 52 4.85 -2.15 7.76
N SER A 53 5.51 -3.30 7.98
CA SER A 53 4.95 -4.61 7.65
C SER A 53 4.37 -5.25 8.92
N LEU A 54 3.08 -5.59 8.88
CA LEU A 54 2.39 -6.32 9.95
C LEU A 54 2.46 -7.84 9.69
N PRO A 55 2.20 -8.71 10.69
CA PRO A 55 2.14 -10.15 10.46
C PRO A 55 1.16 -10.49 9.32
N GLY A 56 1.64 -11.24 8.32
CA GLY A 56 0.90 -11.54 7.10
C GLY A 56 1.48 -12.73 6.33
N GLY A 57 0.91 -13.01 5.17
CA GLY A 57 1.31 -14.13 4.30
C GLY A 57 2.35 -13.72 3.24
N VAL A 58 2.45 -14.55 2.19
CA VAL A 58 3.43 -14.37 1.10
C VAL A 58 3.33 -13.00 0.43
N GLY A 59 2.12 -12.46 0.23
CA GLY A 59 1.95 -11.13 -0.37
C GLY A 59 2.56 -10.02 0.49
N THR A 60 2.39 -10.08 1.81
CA THR A 60 2.99 -9.13 2.75
C THR A 60 4.52 -9.20 2.76
N TRP A 61 5.08 -10.41 2.62
CA TRP A 61 6.53 -10.58 2.52
C TRP A 61 7.08 -10.05 1.20
N GLU A 62 6.37 -10.31 0.09
CA GLU A 62 6.75 -9.80 -1.23
C GLU A 62 6.82 -8.27 -1.25
N GLU A 63 5.79 -7.60 -0.75
CA GLU A 63 5.76 -6.14 -0.63
C GLU A 63 6.88 -5.61 0.27
N PHE A 64 7.14 -6.27 1.40
CA PHE A 64 8.20 -5.86 2.34
C PHE A 64 9.60 -6.01 1.75
N PHE A 65 9.91 -7.14 1.11
CA PHE A 65 11.23 -7.37 0.54
C PHE A 65 11.50 -6.49 -0.67
N GLU A 66 10.49 -6.19 -1.50
CA GLU A 66 10.63 -5.22 -2.59
C GLU A 66 10.93 -3.81 -2.04
N ALA A 67 10.16 -3.37 -1.04
CA ALA A 67 10.39 -2.10 -0.38
C ALA A 67 11.80 -2.00 0.23
N LEU A 68 12.24 -3.05 0.91
CA LEU A 68 13.57 -3.14 1.50
C LEU A 68 14.67 -3.08 0.43
N ALA A 69 14.49 -3.80 -0.68
CA ALA A 69 15.45 -3.80 -1.79
C ALA A 69 15.57 -2.41 -2.42
N TRP A 70 14.46 -1.71 -2.67
CA TRP A 70 14.50 -0.36 -3.23
C TRP A 70 15.10 0.66 -2.27
N ASN A 71 14.88 0.51 -0.95
CA ASN A 71 15.57 1.31 0.05
C ASN A 71 17.09 1.06 0.04
N GLN A 72 17.52 -0.21 -0.07
CA GLN A 72 18.93 -0.57 -0.16
C GLN A 72 19.60 -0.02 -1.44
N LEU A 73 18.85 0.11 -2.53
CA LEU A 73 19.32 0.66 -3.81
C LEU A 73 19.23 2.20 -3.90
N GLY A 74 18.65 2.87 -2.91
CA GLY A 74 18.47 4.32 -2.91
C GLY A 74 17.41 4.81 -3.91
N ILE A 75 16.45 3.97 -4.28
CA ILE A 75 15.38 4.33 -5.22
C ILE A 75 14.32 5.21 -4.53
N TYR A 76 14.15 5.05 -3.21
CA TYR A 76 13.23 5.85 -2.39
C TYR A 76 13.86 7.09 -1.73
N SER A 77 15.17 7.29 -1.89
CA SER A 77 15.85 8.45 -1.31
C SER A 77 15.71 9.68 -2.20
N ASN A 78 14.69 10.49 -1.91
CA ASN A 78 14.67 11.93 -2.20
C ASN A 78 15.09 12.73 -0.94
N LEU A 79 16.12 12.29 -0.23
CA LEU A 79 16.79 13.04 0.86
C LEU A 79 18.21 13.42 0.45
#